data_AF-A0A6F8ZUH0-F1
#
_entry.id   AF-A0A6F8ZUH0-F1
#
_cell.length_a   1.000
_cell.length_b   1.000
_cell.length_c   1.000
_cell.angle_alpha   90.00
_cell.angle_beta   90.00
_cell.angle_gamma   90.00
#
_symmetry.space_group_name_H-M   'P 1'
#
loop_
_entity.id
_entity.type
_entity.pdbx_description
1 polymer ?
#
loop_
_entity_poly.entity_id
_entity_poly.type
_entity_poly.pdbx_seq_one_letter_code
_entity_poly.pdbx_strand_id
1 'polypeptide(L)'
;MVFLTLSYWIRNRGPDRYWKVQEVISNARKEVRAVRRAFVYATKAHKIKQRNIRTSSVEVNRRVLSDLAITEPKSFLSLAKLARVRQQEGFGGALGNGKEPPGVFSHIVTLQ
;
A
#
# COMPACT_ATOMS: atom_id res chain seq x y z
N MET A 1 9.98 -20.66 -50.22
CA MET A 1 10.50 -20.21 -48.90
C MET A 1 9.76 -18.96 -48.37
N VAL A 2 8.43 -18.89 -48.48
CA VAL A 2 7.61 -17.73 -48.01
C VAL A 2 6.49 -18.17 -47.06
N PHE A 3 6.10 -19.45 -47.09
CA PHE A 3 5.06 -20.00 -46.22
C PHE A 3 5.53 -20.21 -44.77
N LEU A 4 6.83 -20.50 -44.58
CA LEU A 4 7.39 -20.72 -43.24
C LEU A 4 7.63 -19.40 -42.49
N THR A 5 7.90 -18.28 -43.16
CA THR A 5 8.18 -16.99 -42.49
C THR A 5 6.97 -16.48 -41.70
N LEU A 6 5.74 -16.68 -42.19
CA LEU A 6 4.52 -16.31 -41.45
C LEU A 6 4.31 -17.19 -40.21
N SER A 7 4.50 -18.51 -40.35
CA SER A 7 4.42 -19.48 -39.24
C SER A 7 5.52 -19.24 -38.19
N TYR A 8 6.74 -18.91 -38.61
CA TYR A 8 7.82 -18.53 -37.70
C TYR A 8 7.54 -17.19 -36.98
N TRP A 9 6.85 -16.25 -37.62
CA TRP A 9 6.51 -14.97 -37.00
C TRP A 9 5.40 -15.09 -35.95
N ILE A 10 4.41 -15.95 -36.19
CA ILE A 10 3.36 -16.30 -35.22
C ILE A 10 3.97 -17.05 -34.01
N ARG A 11 4.95 -17.93 -34.25
CA ARG A 11 5.65 -18.68 -33.18
C ARG A 11 6.62 -17.80 -32.38
N ASN A 12 7.30 -16.85 -33.03
CA ASN A 12 8.21 -15.90 -32.38
C ASN A 12 7.49 -14.84 -31.52
N ARG A 13 6.16 -14.70 -31.64
CA ARG A 13 5.35 -13.85 -30.73
C ARG A 13 4.98 -14.52 -29.41
N GLY A 14 5.44 -15.76 -29.18
CA GLY A 14 5.66 -16.38 -27.88
C GLY A 14 4.49 -16.40 -26.86
N PRO A 15 4.12 -17.57 -26.29
CA PRO A 15 3.15 -17.66 -25.20
C PRO A 15 3.52 -16.82 -23.97
N ASP A 16 4.79 -16.42 -23.81
CA ASP A 16 5.27 -15.51 -22.76
C ASP A 16 4.57 -14.13 -22.79
N ARG A 17 4.28 -13.61 -23.98
CA ARG A 17 3.60 -12.30 -24.11
C ARG A 17 2.12 -12.41 -23.78
N TYR A 18 1.49 -13.53 -24.15
CA TYR A 18 0.10 -13.83 -23.79
C TYR A 18 -0.06 -14.01 -22.29
N TRP A 19 0.81 -14.79 -21.65
CA TRP A 19 0.75 -15.05 -20.20
C TRP A 19 1.03 -13.80 -19.36
N LYS A 20 2.00 -12.95 -19.76
CA LYS A 20 2.24 -11.64 -19.12
C LYS A 20 1.05 -10.70 -19.24
N VAL A 21 0.39 -10.67 -20.40
CA VAL A 21 -0.84 -9.86 -20.59
C VAL A 21 -1.97 -10.44 -19.76
N GLN A 22 -2.10 -11.76 -19.66
CA GLN A 22 -3.06 -12.46 -18.81
C GLN A 22 -2.86 -12.13 -17.33
N GLU A 23 -1.62 -12.06 -16.85
CA GLU A 23 -1.28 -11.73 -15.46
C GLU A 23 -1.59 -10.27 -15.13
N VAL A 24 -1.34 -9.35 -16.07
CA VAL A 24 -1.73 -7.95 -15.92
C VAL A 24 -3.25 -7.78 -15.98
N ILE A 25 -3.97 -8.48 -16.86
CA ILE A 25 -5.44 -8.44 -16.98
C ILE A 25 -6.12 -9.16 -15.80
N SER A 26 -5.52 -10.23 -15.27
CA SER A 26 -6.00 -10.91 -14.05
C SER A 26 -6.06 -9.95 -12.86
N ASN A 27 -5.05 -9.08 -12.75
CA ASN A 27 -5.01 -8.01 -11.75
C ASN A 27 -5.77 -6.73 -12.19
N ALA A 28 -5.97 -6.53 -13.49
CA ALA A 28 -6.61 -5.35 -14.08
C ALA A 28 -7.95 -5.73 -14.73
N ARG A 29 -9.07 -5.48 -14.05
CA ARG A 29 -10.38 -5.71 -14.69
C ARG A 29 -10.57 -4.96 -16.03
N LYS A 30 -9.90 -3.82 -16.28
CA LYS A 30 -10.03 -3.05 -17.55
C LYS A 30 -8.83 -2.19 -18.00
N GLU A 31 -7.90 -1.75 -17.13
CA GLU A 31 -6.81 -0.82 -17.54
C GLU A 31 -5.44 -1.04 -16.87
N VAL A 32 -4.39 -1.17 -17.69
CA VAL A 32 -2.98 -1.30 -17.23
C VAL A 32 -2.49 -0.08 -16.45
N ARG A 33 -2.94 1.13 -16.82
CA ARG A 33 -2.58 2.38 -16.11
C ARG A 33 -3.13 2.40 -14.68
N ALA A 34 -4.32 1.84 -14.46
CA ALA A 34 -4.91 1.73 -13.12
C ALA A 34 -4.08 0.80 -12.23
N VAL A 35 -3.60 -0.33 -12.75
CA VAL A 35 -2.73 -1.26 -11.99
C VAL A 35 -1.39 -0.65 -11.64
N ARG A 36 -0.75 0.06 -12.59
CA ARG A 36 0.49 0.80 -12.29
C ARG A 36 0.28 1.85 -11.20
N ARG A 37 -0.83 2.61 -11.28
CA ARG A 37 -1.20 3.58 -10.23
C ARG A 37 -1.47 2.87 -8.90
N ALA A 38 -2.17 1.74 -8.90
CA ALA A 38 -2.47 0.97 -7.69
C ALA A 38 -1.18 0.48 -7.01
N PHE A 39 -0.20 -0.03 -7.76
CA PHE A 39 1.09 -0.45 -7.21
C PHE A 39 1.87 0.73 -6.61
N VAL A 40 1.87 1.88 -7.30
CA VAL A 40 2.47 3.12 -6.77
C VAL A 40 1.73 3.60 -5.51
N TYR A 41 0.41 3.53 -5.47
CA TYR A 41 -0.38 3.90 -4.29
C TYR A 41 -0.16 2.93 -3.13
N ALA A 42 -0.03 1.61 -3.38
CA ALA A 42 0.25 0.62 -2.35
C ALA A 42 1.60 0.88 -1.66
N THR A 43 2.64 1.13 -2.46
CA THR A 43 3.99 1.45 -1.92
C THR A 43 4.01 2.79 -1.17
N LYS A 44 3.29 3.81 -1.64
CA LYS A 44 3.14 5.09 -0.92
C LYS A 44 2.32 4.95 0.36
N ALA A 45 1.22 4.20 0.32
CA ALA A 45 0.34 3.96 1.47
C ALA A 45 1.07 3.26 2.61
N HIS A 46 1.97 2.31 2.30
CA HIS A 46 2.82 1.68 3.32
C HIS A 46 3.71 2.71 4.05
N LYS A 47 4.32 3.64 3.31
CA LYS A 47 5.13 4.73 3.91
C LYS A 47 4.28 5.65 4.80
N ILE A 48 3.06 5.98 4.36
CA ILE A 48 2.13 6.80 5.15
C ILE A 48 1.70 6.07 6.43
N LYS A 49 1.36 4.78 6.34
CA LYS A 49 1.00 3.96 7.50
C LYS A 49 2.12 3.92 8.54
N GLN A 50 3.37 3.73 8.13
CA GLN A 50 4.51 3.75 9.06
C GLN A 50 4.71 5.12 9.73
N ARG A 51 4.52 6.23 8.99
CA ARG A 51 4.59 7.57 9.57
C ARG A 51 3.51 7.78 10.62
N ASN A 52 2.27 7.38 10.34
CA ASN A 52 1.15 7.52 11.27
C ASN A 52 1.38 6.77 12.59
N ILE A 53 2.00 5.58 12.54
CA ILE A 53 2.37 4.79 13.73
C ILE A 53 3.42 5.52 14.58
N ARG A 54 4.44 6.12 13.93
CA ARG A 54 5.47 6.89 14.64
C ARG A 54 4.91 8.15 15.30
N THR A 55 4.02 8.85 14.62
CA THR A 55 3.38 10.08 15.15
C THR A 55 2.38 9.81 16.27
N SER A 56 1.96 8.55 16.47
CA SER A 56 1.18 8.13 17.64
C SER A 56 2.06 7.70 18.83
N SER A 57 3.31 8.18 18.87
CA SER A 57 4.30 7.87 19.92
C SER A 57 4.66 6.39 20.06
N VAL A 58 4.35 5.55 19.05
CA VAL A 58 4.73 4.14 19.03
C VAL A 58 5.98 3.99 18.17
N GLU A 59 7.14 3.96 18.81
CA GLU A 59 8.42 3.73 18.14
C GLU A 59 8.65 2.25 17.86
N VAL A 60 8.06 1.75 16.77
CA VAL A 60 8.30 0.36 16.32
C VAL A 60 9.36 0.32 15.22
N ASN A 61 10.38 -0.51 15.43
CA ASN A 61 11.38 -0.81 14.42
C ASN A 61 10.76 -1.60 13.25
N ARG A 62 11.24 -1.33 12.02
CA ARG A 62 10.75 -2.00 10.80
C ARG A 62 10.87 -3.52 10.85
N ARG A 63 11.92 -4.05 11.50
CA ARG A 63 12.10 -5.51 11.68
C ARG A 63 11.00 -6.08 12.57
N VAL A 64 10.77 -5.47 13.73
CA VAL A 64 9.73 -5.87 14.68
C VAL A 64 8.33 -5.82 14.06
N LEU A 65 8.03 -4.81 13.23
CA LEU A 65 6.76 -4.76 12.49
C LEU A 65 6.59 -5.93 11.50
N SER A 66 7.65 -6.31 10.80
CA SER A 66 7.64 -7.45 9.88
C SER A 66 7.49 -8.76 10.64
N ASP A 67 8.19 -8.92 11.76
CA ASP A 67 8.10 -10.10 12.60
C ASP A 67 6.69 -10.23 13.19
N LEU A 68 6.13 -9.16 13.77
CA LEU A 68 4.76 -9.10 14.28
C LEU A 68 3.72 -9.47 13.21
N ALA A 69 3.91 -9.05 11.96
CA ALA A 69 2.99 -9.39 10.88
C ALA A 69 2.95 -10.90 10.56
N ILE A 70 4.04 -11.61 10.85
CA ILE A 70 4.19 -13.05 10.59
C ILE A 70 3.79 -13.86 11.84
N THR A 71 4.28 -13.46 13.02
CA THR A 71 4.13 -14.22 14.26
C THR A 71 2.81 -13.92 14.99
N GLU A 72 2.36 -12.66 14.97
CA GLU A 72 1.23 -12.19 15.78
C GLU A 72 0.27 -11.27 15.00
N PRO A 73 -0.63 -11.85 14.19
CA PRO A 73 -1.51 -11.06 13.32
C PRO A 73 -2.49 -10.16 14.11
N LYS A 74 -2.85 -10.52 15.34
CA LYS A 74 -3.77 -9.73 16.19
C LYS A 74 -3.11 -8.43 16.68
N SER A 75 -1.87 -8.52 17.13
CA SER A 75 -1.04 -7.37 17.55
C SER A 75 -0.75 -6.45 16.36
N PHE A 76 -0.49 -7.02 15.18
CA PHE A 76 -0.33 -6.21 13.97
C PHE A 76 -1.64 -5.51 13.55
N LEU A 77 -2.78 -6.18 13.72
CA LEU A 77 -4.09 -5.62 13.39
C LEU A 77 -4.47 -4.44 14.32
N SER A 78 -4.20 -4.52 15.62
CA SER A 78 -4.46 -3.41 16.54
C SER A 78 -3.62 -2.19 16.19
N LEU A 79 -2.32 -2.37 15.87
CA LEU A 79 -1.45 -1.30 15.36
C LEU A 79 -1.96 -0.71 14.05
N ALA A 80 -2.46 -1.54 13.14
CA ALA A 80 -3.03 -1.07 11.87
C ALA A 80 -4.30 -0.23 12.07
N LYS A 81 -5.17 -0.63 13.01
CA LYS A 81 -6.37 0.12 13.38
C LYS A 81 -6.00 1.46 14.02
N LEU A 82 -5.05 1.45 14.94
CA LEU A 82 -4.54 2.66 15.59
C LEU A 82 -3.97 3.67 14.57
N ALA A 83 -3.16 3.20 13.63
CA ALA A 83 -2.62 4.03 12.54
C ALA A 83 -3.72 4.66 11.66
N ARG A 84 -4.84 3.94 11.46
CA ARG A 84 -5.98 4.41 10.67
C ARG A 84 -6.80 5.46 11.41
N VAL A 85 -7.04 5.26 12.70
CA VAL A 85 -7.72 6.26 13.55
C VAL A 85 -6.90 7.55 13.58
N ARG A 86 -5.59 7.46 13.82
CA ARG A 86 -4.70 8.63 13.81
C ARG A 86 -4.69 9.37 12.48
N GLN A 87 -4.79 8.64 11.36
CA GLN A 87 -4.89 9.21 10.02
C GLN A 87 -6.19 10.00 9.85
N GLN A 88 -7.31 9.46 10.34
CA GLN A 88 -8.61 10.13 10.30
C GLN A 88 -8.62 11.40 11.15
N GLU A 89 -8.05 11.36 12.35
CA GLU A 89 -7.86 12.55 13.19
C GLU A 89 -7.01 13.61 12.48
N GLY A 90 -5.93 13.20 11.80
CA GLY A 90 -5.09 14.10 11.02
C GLY A 90 -5.83 14.73 9.84
N PHE A 91 -6.66 13.96 9.13
CA PHE A 91 -7.51 14.49 8.07
C PHE A 91 -8.58 15.44 8.61
N GLY A 92 -9.22 15.10 9.73
CA GLY A 92 -10.19 15.97 10.40
C GLY A 92 -9.57 17.29 10.84
N GLY A 93 -8.39 17.24 11.48
CA GLY A 93 -7.65 18.45 11.86
C GLY A 93 -7.21 19.32 10.68
N ALA A 94 -6.91 18.73 9.53
CA ALA A 94 -6.55 19.47 8.32
C ALA A 94 -7.76 20.11 7.60
N LEU A 95 -8.95 19.52 7.75
CA LEU A 95 -10.20 20.02 7.16
C LEU A 95 -10.96 20.97 8.10
N GLY A 96 -10.69 20.91 9.42
CA GLY A 96 -11.35 21.72 10.42
C GLY A 96 -10.81 23.15 10.51
N ASN A 97 -11.64 24.07 10.98
CA ASN A 97 -11.30 25.50 11.15
C ASN A 97 -10.41 25.78 12.38
N GLY A 98 -9.71 24.77 12.92
CA GLY A 98 -8.90 24.87 14.14
C GLY A 98 -9.67 25.08 15.45
N LYS A 99 -11.01 25.12 15.43
CA LYS A 99 -11.86 25.26 16.62
C LYS A 99 -12.13 23.93 17.35
N GLU A 100 -11.93 22.79 16.69
CA GLU A 100 -12.17 21.48 17.28
C GLU A 100 -10.99 21.03 18.15
N PRO A 101 -11.24 20.39 19.30
CA PRO A 101 -10.17 19.90 20.16
C PRO A 101 -9.31 18.85 19.44
N PRO A 102 -8.00 18.77 19.74
CA PRO A 102 -7.12 17.79 19.12
C PRO A 102 -7.61 16.36 19.39
N GLY A 103 -7.49 15.49 18.39
CA GLY A 103 -7.87 14.08 18.51
C GLY A 103 -7.09 13.37 19.63
N VAL A 104 -7.69 12.34 20.22
CA VAL A 104 -7.17 11.64 21.40
C VAL A 104 -5.78 11.06 21.14
N PHE A 105 -5.53 10.53 19.94
CA PHE A 105 -4.22 9.96 19.56
C PHE A 105 -3.26 11.00 18.99
N SER A 106 -3.69 12.26 18.91
CA SER A 106 -2.87 13.37 18.42
C SER A 106 -2.11 14.08 19.53
N HIS A 107 -2.37 13.73 20.79
CA HIS A 107 -1.63 14.26 21.95
C HIS A 107 -0.22 13.65 21.99
N ILE A 108 0.79 14.51 21.98
CA ILE A 108 2.19 14.11 22.12
C ILE A 108 2.50 14.07 23.61
N VAL A 109 2.87 12.90 24.12
CA VAL A 109 3.37 12.76 25.48
C VAL A 109 4.80 13.29 25.50
N THR A 110 5.01 14.45 26.11
CA THR A 110 6.36 14.96 26.41
C THR A 110 6.87 14.24 27.65
N LEU A 111 7.74 13.25 27.46
CA LEU A 111 8.51 12.67 28.56
C LEU A 111 9.56 13.73 28.98
N GLN A 112 9.42 14.29 30.18
CA GLN A 112 10.44 15.13 30.82
C GLN A 112 11.63 14.28 31.28
#